data_AF-A0A0C9Q2U2-F1
#
_entry.id   AF-A0A0C9Q2U2-F1
#
_cell.length_a   1.000
_cell.length_b   1.000
_cell.length_c   1.000
_cell.angle_alpha   90.00
_cell.angle_beta   90.00
_cell.angle_gamma   90.00
#
_symmetry.space_group_name_H-M   'P 1'
#
loop_
_entity.id
_entity.type
_entity.pdbx_description
1 polymer ?
#
loop_
_entity_poly.entity_id
_entity_poly.type
_entity_poly.pdbx_seq_one_letter_code
_entity_poly.pdbx_strand_id
1 'polypeptide(L)'
;QSQLLLAALSITTHVLMTGGNFVAKIFRGKDTNLLYSQLRIFFEKVSIAKPASSRNSSIEAFVVCQNYRCPDGYIPQMINPMVDNVQVIVDETNSNVNHKLIPFVVCGDMRGFDSDMSYSLNLEENSEYTYKEVVQKPISPAYKEILEKLKNCSIKHSAITVKHEDGEK
;
A
#
# COMPACT_ATOMS: atom_id res chain seq x y z
N GLN A 1 -1.20 1.81 10.29
CA GLN A 1 -1.36 1.01 9.04
C GLN A 1 -0.78 -0.39 9.18
N SER A 2 0.24 -0.56 10.02
CA SER A 2 0.95 -1.83 10.23
C SER A 2 0.06 -3.07 10.37
N GLN A 3 -0.94 -3.00 11.25
CA GLN A 3 -1.85 -4.11 11.53
C GLN A 3 -2.66 -4.56 10.30
N LEU A 4 -3.00 -3.62 9.42
CA LEU A 4 -3.79 -3.90 8.22
C LEU A 4 -3.01 -4.78 7.24
N LEU A 5 -1.70 -4.55 7.15
CA LEU A 5 -0.83 -5.32 6.26
C LEU A 5 -0.55 -6.72 6.82
N LEU A 6 -0.38 -6.86 8.14
CA LEU A 6 -0.28 -8.15 8.79
C LEU A 6 -1.55 -8.99 8.59
N ALA A 7 -2.73 -8.38 8.80
CA ALA A 7 -4.01 -9.03 8.55
C ALA A 7 -4.16 -9.43 7.08
N ALA A 8 -3.82 -8.54 6.14
CA ALA A 8 -3.84 -8.84 4.72
C ALA A 8 -2.90 -10.00 4.35
N LEU A 9 -1.69 -10.04 4.92
CA LEU A 9 -0.75 -11.13 4.69
C LEU A 9 -1.26 -12.45 5.27
N SER A 10 -1.84 -12.44 6.48
CA SER A 10 -2.46 -13.62 7.09
C SER A 10 -3.57 -14.19 6.20
N ILE A 11 -4.45 -13.35 5.65
CA ILE A 11 -5.47 -13.81 4.69
C ILE A 11 -4.83 -14.34 3.41
N THR A 12 -3.80 -13.65 2.92
CA THR A 12 -3.08 -14.03 1.69
C THR A 12 -2.45 -15.40 1.82
N THR A 13 -1.86 -15.76 2.96
CA THR A 13 -1.24 -17.07 3.14
C THR A 13 -2.25 -18.23 3.17
N HIS A 14 -3.53 -17.95 3.46
CA HIS A 14 -4.61 -18.95 3.42
C HIS A 14 -5.28 -19.08 2.05
N VAL A 15 -5.32 -17.98 1.28
CA VAL A 15 -6.14 -17.89 0.06
C VAL A 15 -5.30 -17.93 -1.23
N LEU A 16 -4.10 -17.38 -1.21
CA LEU A 16 -3.30 -17.20 -2.42
C LEU A 16 -2.66 -18.53 -2.86
N MET A 17 -2.93 -18.92 -4.10
CA MET A 17 -2.30 -20.10 -4.71
C MET A 17 -0.82 -19.83 -4.99
N THR A 18 -0.01 -20.89 -5.01
CA THR A 18 1.40 -20.83 -5.43
C THR A 18 1.53 -20.18 -6.80
N GLY A 19 2.48 -19.25 -6.94
CA GLY A 19 2.65 -18.42 -8.14
C GLY A 19 1.76 -17.18 -8.19
N GLY A 20 0.86 -16.97 -7.23
CA GLY A 20 0.00 -15.80 -7.16
C GLY A 20 0.76 -14.50 -6.85
N ASN A 21 0.12 -13.36 -7.15
CA ASN A 21 0.67 -12.03 -6.89
C ASN A 21 -0.11 -11.33 -5.78
N PHE A 22 0.58 -10.56 -4.94
CA PHE A 22 0.01 -9.76 -3.87
C PHE A 22 0.46 -8.30 -4.00
N VAL A 23 -0.50 -7.37 -4.00
CA VAL A 23 -0.23 -5.94 -4.08
C VAL A 23 -0.93 -5.24 -2.91
N ALA A 24 -0.18 -4.44 -2.16
CA ALA A 24 -0.75 -3.69 -1.04
C ALA A 24 -0.19 -2.28 -0.96
N LYS A 25 -1.05 -1.34 -0.54
CA LYS A 25 -0.66 0.02 -0.24
C LYS A 25 0.03 0.07 1.13
N ILE A 26 1.19 0.72 1.19
CA ILE A 26 2.02 0.86 2.38
C ILE A 26 2.47 2.31 2.55
N PHE A 27 2.82 2.70 3.76
CA PHE A 27 3.55 3.94 4.03
C PHE A 27 5.04 3.63 4.06
N ARG A 28 5.79 4.31 3.18
CA ARG A 28 7.24 4.21 3.12
C ARG A 28 7.83 5.00 4.27
N GLY A 29 8.56 4.33 5.15
CA GLY A 29 9.13 4.89 6.37
C GLY A 29 10.42 4.18 6.76
N LYS A 30 10.87 4.40 8.01
CA LYS A 30 12.14 3.86 8.52
C LYS A 30 12.26 2.34 8.40
N ASP A 31 11.15 1.62 8.53
CA ASP A 31 11.13 0.17 8.65
C ASP A 31 10.70 -0.57 7.37
N THR A 32 10.65 0.14 6.24
CA THR A 32 10.26 -0.45 4.94
C THR A 32 11.17 -1.61 4.51
N ASN A 33 12.46 -1.58 4.90
CA ASN A 33 13.40 -2.66 4.60
C ASN A 33 13.11 -3.96 5.37
N LEU A 34 12.61 -3.84 6.61
CA LEU A 34 12.20 -4.98 7.41
C LEU A 34 10.99 -5.66 6.77
N LEU A 35 9.99 -4.85 6.40
CA LEU A 35 8.80 -5.31 5.69
C LEU A 35 9.18 -6.02 4.38
N TYR A 36 10.07 -5.42 3.59
CA TYR A 36 10.58 -6.02 2.36
C TYR A 36 11.21 -7.39 2.60
N SER A 37 12.05 -7.49 3.62
CA SER A 37 12.76 -8.73 3.98
C SER A 37 11.79 -9.83 4.41
N GLN A 38 10.76 -9.48 5.18
CA GLN A 38 9.73 -10.41 5.62
C GLN A 38 8.88 -10.92 4.44
N LEU A 39 8.47 -10.03 3.53
CA LEU A 39 7.68 -10.43 2.36
C LEU A 39 8.47 -11.32 1.39
N ARG A 40 9.79 -11.12 1.27
CA ARG A 40 10.66 -11.97 0.44
C ARG A 40 10.75 -13.43 0.89
N ILE A 41 10.30 -13.74 2.11
CA ILE A 41 10.23 -15.12 2.59
C ILE A 41 9.07 -15.86 1.90
N PHE A 42 7.98 -15.16 1.60
CA PHE A 42 6.75 -15.71 1.05
C PHE A 42 6.60 -15.47 -0.45
N PHE A 43 7.46 -14.67 -1.06
CA PHE A 43 7.39 -14.29 -2.46
C PHE A 43 8.77 -14.26 -3.09
N GLU A 44 8.87 -14.75 -4.33
CA GLU A 44 10.15 -14.79 -5.05
C GLU A 44 10.69 -13.38 -5.33
N LYS A 45 9.80 -12.48 -5.76
CA LYS A 45 10.17 -11.11 -6.13
C LYS A 45 9.27 -10.12 -5.42
N VAL A 46 9.89 -9.25 -4.62
CA VAL A 46 9.22 -8.13 -3.96
C VAL A 46 9.81 -6.85 -4.53
N SER A 47 8.95 -5.89 -4.82
CA SER A 47 9.34 -4.55 -5.25
C SER A 47 8.44 -3.51 -4.59
N ILE A 48 8.97 -2.32 -4.37
CA ILE A 48 8.22 -1.20 -3.82
C ILE A 48 8.18 -0.12 -4.87
N ALA A 49 6.98 0.20 -5.33
CA ALA A 49 6.73 1.15 -6.39
C ALA A 49 5.90 2.32 -5.87
N LYS A 50 6.29 3.53 -6.26
CA LYS A 50 5.46 4.71 -6.12
C LYS A 50 5.00 5.13 -7.51
N PRO A 51 3.73 4.91 -7.89
CA PRO A 51 3.26 5.20 -9.23
C PRO A 51 3.24 6.71 -9.47
N ALA A 52 3.37 7.12 -10.74
CA ALA A 52 3.36 8.54 -11.12
C ALA A 52 2.00 9.23 -10.84
N SER A 53 0.94 8.45 -10.66
CA SER A 53 -0.36 8.95 -10.21
C SER A 53 -0.38 9.36 -8.72
N SER A 54 0.61 8.96 -7.93
CA SER A 54 0.76 9.38 -6.53
C SER A 54 1.41 10.77 -6.44
N ARG A 55 1.05 11.53 -5.40
CA ARG A 55 1.70 12.82 -5.09
C ARG A 55 3.14 12.58 -4.63
N ASN A 56 4.09 13.43 -5.05
CA ASN A 56 5.50 13.27 -4.68
C ASN A 56 5.71 13.41 -3.15
N SER A 57 4.97 14.31 -2.52
CA SER A 57 5.00 14.59 -1.08
C SER A 57 4.46 13.46 -0.19
N SER A 58 3.56 12.62 -0.71
CA SER A 58 2.97 11.54 0.09
C SER A 58 3.99 10.46 0.44
N ILE A 59 3.99 9.97 1.67
CA ILE A 59 4.79 8.79 2.05
C ILE A 59 4.21 7.47 1.53
N GLU A 60 3.06 7.50 0.85
CA GLU A 60 2.41 6.31 0.30
C GLU A 60 3.21 5.69 -0.85
N ALA A 61 3.32 4.37 -0.81
CA ALA A 61 3.86 3.52 -1.85
C ALA A 61 3.04 2.23 -1.95
N PHE A 62 3.33 1.42 -2.94
CA PHE A 62 2.75 0.10 -3.11
C PHE A 62 3.86 -0.94 -3.06
N VAL A 63 3.65 -1.99 -2.28
CA VAL A 63 4.46 -3.19 -2.37
C VAL A 63 3.82 -4.14 -3.37
N VAL A 64 4.62 -4.63 -4.31
CA VAL A 64 4.24 -5.58 -5.35
C VAL A 64 5.06 -6.84 -5.10
N CYS A 65 4.38 -7.90 -4.67
CA CYS A 65 4.95 -9.21 -4.41
C CYS A 65 4.49 -10.17 -5.50
N GLN A 66 5.43 -10.84 -6.14
CA GLN A 66 5.20 -11.71 -7.28
C GLN A 66 5.66 -13.13 -6.97
N ASN A 67 4.97 -14.10 -7.58
CA ASN A 67 5.22 -15.53 -7.43
C ASN A 67 5.22 -15.96 -5.97
N TYR A 68 4.03 -16.04 -5.39
CA TYR A 68 3.84 -16.55 -4.03
C TYR A 68 4.44 -17.94 -3.88
N ARG A 69 5.38 -18.06 -2.93
CA ARG A 69 6.09 -19.28 -2.60
C ARG A 69 6.26 -19.34 -1.10
N CYS A 70 5.37 -20.09 -0.47
CA CYS A 70 5.43 -20.33 0.96
C CYS A 70 6.59 -21.30 1.29
N PRO A 71 7.32 -21.10 2.39
CA PRO A 71 8.34 -22.06 2.85
C PRO A 71 7.73 -23.42 3.17
N ASP A 72 8.46 -24.50 2.86
CA ASP A 72 8.03 -25.87 3.15
C ASP A 72 7.84 -26.06 4.65
N GLY A 73 6.65 -26.47 5.08
CA GLY A 73 6.31 -26.66 6.49
C GLY A 73 5.80 -25.41 7.21
N TYR A 74 5.65 -24.27 6.52
CA TYR A 74 4.91 -23.14 7.07
C TYR A 74 3.42 -23.49 7.20
N ILE A 75 2.86 -23.23 8.38
CA ILE A 75 1.43 -23.40 8.63
C ILE A 75 0.82 -22.00 8.73
N PRO A 76 -0.13 -21.64 7.86
CA PRO A 76 -0.83 -20.36 7.93
C PRO A 76 -1.50 -20.18 9.30
N GLN A 77 -1.32 -18.99 9.88
CA GLN A 77 -1.89 -18.61 11.16
C GLN A 77 -2.78 -17.38 10.98
N MET A 78 -3.95 -17.40 11.61
CA MET A 78 -4.78 -16.20 11.76
C MET A 78 -4.30 -15.44 12.99
N ILE A 79 -3.58 -14.34 12.77
CA ILE A 79 -3.04 -13.51 13.85
C ILE A 79 -3.82 -12.21 13.88
N ASN A 80 -4.51 -11.95 14.99
CA ASN A 80 -5.04 -10.65 15.35
C ASN A 80 -4.02 -9.89 16.23
N PRO A 81 -3.27 -8.93 15.68
CA PRO A 81 -2.22 -8.22 16.42
C PRO A 81 -2.70 -7.39 17.62
N MET A 82 -4.02 -7.24 17.82
CA MET A 82 -4.59 -6.48 18.94
C MET A 82 -4.95 -7.33 20.16
N VAL A 83 -5.16 -8.62 19.96
CA VAL A 83 -5.68 -9.53 20.99
C VAL A 83 -4.72 -10.68 21.22
N ASP A 84 -4.03 -11.11 20.17
CA ASP A 84 -3.33 -12.37 20.19
C ASP A 84 -1.87 -12.22 20.60
N ASN A 85 -1.42 -13.12 21.46
CA ASN A 85 -0.01 -13.28 21.76
C ASN A 85 0.63 -14.15 20.68
N VAL A 86 1.40 -13.53 19.78
CA VAL A 86 2.01 -14.20 18.62
C VAL A 86 2.89 -15.38 19.03
N GLN A 87 3.57 -15.32 20.19
CA GLN A 87 4.41 -16.43 20.64
C GLN A 87 3.58 -17.68 20.94
N VAL A 88 2.42 -17.52 21.60
CA VAL A 88 1.53 -18.64 21.92
C VAL A 88 0.99 -19.31 20.66
N ILE A 89 0.58 -18.53 19.65
CA ILE A 89 0.07 -19.06 18.38
C ILE A 89 1.17 -19.83 17.62
N VAL A 90 2.40 -19.32 17.64
CA VAL A 90 3.56 -20.00 17.03
C VAL A 90 3.85 -21.32 17.74
N ASP A 91 3.83 -21.34 19.06
CA ASP A 91 4.05 -22.54 19.86
C ASP A 91 2.98 -23.62 19.61
N GLU A 92 1.73 -23.22 19.38
CA GLU A 92 0.64 -24.15 19.06
C GLU A 92 0.82 -24.83 17.69
N THR A 93 1.48 -24.18 16.72
CA THR A 93 1.59 -24.75 15.37
C THR A 93 2.56 -25.92 15.24
N ASN A 94 3.32 -26.34 16.26
CA ASN A 94 4.30 -27.44 16.19
C ASN A 94 5.24 -27.40 14.95
N SER A 95 5.34 -26.25 14.26
CA SER A 95 6.10 -26.09 13.04
C SER A 95 7.41 -25.40 13.34
N ASN A 96 8.51 -26.12 13.16
CA ASN A 96 9.86 -25.58 13.29
C ASN A 96 10.12 -24.35 12.39
N VAL A 97 9.36 -24.23 11.29
CA VAL A 97 9.46 -23.08 10.39
C VAL A 97 8.76 -21.88 10.99
N ASN A 98 7.55 -22.06 11.53
CA ASN A 98 6.83 -20.96 12.21
C ASN A 98 7.65 -20.38 13.38
N HIS A 99 8.38 -21.21 14.14
CA HIS A 99 9.26 -20.74 15.22
C HIS A 99 10.53 -20.00 14.74
N LYS A 100 11.04 -20.34 13.55
CA LYS A 100 12.24 -19.71 12.98
C LYS A 100 11.94 -18.42 12.24
N LEU A 101 10.69 -18.26 11.80
CA LEU A 101 10.23 -17.03 11.18
C LEU A 101 10.12 -15.95 12.23
N ILE A 102 10.81 -14.83 12.01
CA ILE A 102 10.63 -13.64 12.82
C ILE A 102 9.15 -13.27 12.71
N PRO A 103 8.43 -13.07 13.85
CA PRO A 103 7.06 -12.58 13.84
C PRO A 103 6.95 -11.41 12.88
N PHE A 104 5.89 -11.37 12.07
CA PHE A 104 5.72 -10.31 11.10
C PHE A 104 5.43 -8.99 11.82
N VAL A 105 6.50 -8.29 12.19
CA VAL A 105 6.46 -6.96 12.81
C VAL A 105 6.29 -5.95 11.70
N VAL A 106 5.06 -5.47 11.52
CA VAL A 106 4.86 -4.33 10.63
C VAL A 106 5.09 -3.08 11.45
N CYS A 107 6.17 -2.38 11.13
CA CYS A 107 6.45 -1.07 11.70
C CYS A 107 5.94 -0.01 10.71
N GLY A 108 4.90 0.69 11.13
CA GLY A 108 4.12 1.61 10.30
C GLY A 108 3.24 2.43 11.22
N ASP A 109 3.92 3.08 12.16
CA ASP A 109 3.34 3.98 13.12
C ASP A 109 3.19 5.36 12.48
N MET A 110 1.97 5.89 12.51
CA MET A 110 1.64 7.20 11.96
C MET A 110 2.18 8.35 12.83
N ARG A 111 2.83 8.03 13.97
CA ARG A 111 3.48 9.00 14.85
C ARG A 111 4.74 9.64 14.25
N GLY A 112 5.21 9.21 13.08
CA GLY A 112 6.24 9.92 12.32
C GLY A 112 5.69 11.20 11.69
N PHE A 113 6.47 12.28 11.71
CA PHE A 113 6.14 13.50 10.96
C PHE A 113 6.07 13.17 9.45
N ASP A 114 4.88 13.19 8.87
CA ASP A 114 4.69 13.28 7.43
C ASP A 114 4.75 14.77 7.05
N SER A 115 5.30 15.06 5.87
CA SER A 115 5.40 16.43 5.33
C SER A 115 4.03 17.04 5.00
N ASP A 116 2.96 16.23 5.03
CA ASP A 116 1.66 16.52 4.44
C ASP A 116 0.46 16.32 5.39
N MET A 117 0.65 16.30 6.71
CA MET A 117 -0.48 16.15 7.64
C MET A 117 -1.59 17.16 7.35
N SER A 118 -2.78 16.66 7.04
CA SER A 118 -4.04 17.39 7.07
C SER A 118 -4.39 17.69 8.54
N TYR A 119 -3.78 18.71 9.11
CA TYR A 119 -4.05 19.14 10.49
C TYR A 119 -5.50 19.62 10.62
N SER A 120 -6.04 19.55 11.85
CA SER A 120 -7.22 20.33 12.21
C SER A 120 -6.99 21.77 11.74
N LEU A 121 -7.94 22.32 11.01
CA LEU A 121 -7.87 23.71 10.59
C LEU A 121 -7.84 24.54 11.87
N ASN A 122 -6.66 25.08 12.22
CA ASN A 122 -6.52 26.08 13.27
C ASN A 122 -7.15 27.38 12.75
N LEU A 123 -8.47 27.38 12.68
CA LEU A 123 -9.28 28.55 12.36
C LEU A 123 -9.30 29.40 13.61
N GLU A 124 -8.93 30.67 13.48
CA GLU A 124 -9.23 31.65 14.52
C GLU A 124 -10.74 31.69 14.74
N GLU A 125 -11.19 31.87 15.99
CA GLU A 125 -12.61 32.00 16.32
C GLU A 125 -13.23 33.10 15.43
N ASN A 126 -14.13 32.72 14.52
CA ASN A 126 -14.80 33.52 13.46
C ASN A 126 -14.18 33.52 12.06
N SER A 127 -13.21 32.66 11.73
CA SER A 127 -12.72 32.52 10.34
C SER A 127 -13.42 31.38 9.57
N GLU A 128 -13.91 31.68 8.36
CA GLU A 128 -14.58 30.70 7.48
C GLU A 128 -13.55 30.00 6.58
N TYR A 129 -13.71 28.69 6.38
CA TYR A 129 -12.76 27.91 5.57
C TYR A 129 -12.77 28.36 4.11
N THR A 130 -11.64 28.90 3.65
CA THR A 130 -11.45 29.20 2.22
C THR A 130 -10.82 27.99 1.52
N TYR A 131 -11.56 27.38 0.59
CA TYR A 131 -11.01 26.32 -0.26
C TYR A 131 -9.83 26.85 -1.06
N LYS A 132 -8.66 26.24 -0.89
CA LYS A 132 -7.46 26.49 -1.69
C LYS A 132 -7.17 25.26 -2.54
N GLU A 133 -6.70 25.48 -3.77
CA GLU A 133 -6.19 24.36 -4.58
C GLU A 133 -5.04 23.66 -3.85
N VAL A 134 -4.92 22.35 -4.11
CA VAL A 134 -3.83 21.54 -3.57
C VAL A 134 -2.48 22.10 -4.01
N VAL A 135 -1.57 22.29 -3.05
CA VAL A 135 -0.25 22.90 -3.29
C VAL A 135 0.59 22.06 -4.26
N GLN A 136 0.42 20.73 -4.25
CA GLN A 136 1.10 19.81 -5.17
C GLN A 136 0.11 18.83 -5.82
N LYS A 137 0.05 18.88 -7.15
CA LYS A 137 -0.75 17.95 -7.99
C LYS A 137 0.02 16.64 -8.19
N PRO A 138 -0.67 15.53 -8.55
CA PRO A 138 -0.01 14.28 -8.95
C PRO A 138 1.03 14.50 -10.07
N ILE A 139 2.08 13.68 -10.09
CA ILE A 139 3.18 13.81 -11.05
C ILE A 139 2.67 13.58 -12.49
N SER A 140 1.82 12.57 -12.66
CA SER A 140 1.13 12.29 -13.91
C SER A 140 -0.28 11.75 -13.61
N PRO A 141 -1.30 12.63 -13.50
CA PRO A 141 -2.66 12.19 -13.25
C PRO A 141 -3.26 11.51 -14.48
N ALA A 142 -4.03 10.44 -14.29
CA ALA A 142 -4.70 9.70 -15.38
C ALA A 142 -5.65 10.58 -16.21
N TYR A 143 -6.20 11.65 -15.61
CA TYR A 143 -7.10 12.60 -16.25
C TYR A 143 -6.39 13.75 -16.98
N LYS A 144 -5.04 13.73 -17.09
CA LYS A 144 -4.26 14.81 -17.73
C LYS A 144 -4.69 15.08 -19.17
N GLU A 145 -4.86 14.01 -19.97
CA GLU A 145 -5.24 14.11 -21.38
C GLU A 145 -6.63 14.74 -21.54
N ILE A 146 -7.56 14.39 -20.65
CA ILE A 146 -8.92 14.96 -20.65
C ILE A 146 -8.84 16.46 -20.33
N LEU A 147 -8.06 16.86 -19.33
CA LEU A 147 -7.88 18.28 -19.00
C LEU A 147 -7.28 19.09 -20.17
N GLU A 148 -6.37 18.49 -20.95
CA GLU A 148 -5.82 19.14 -22.15
C GLU A 148 -6.88 19.29 -23.25
N LYS A 149 -7.67 18.23 -23.49
CA LYS A 149 -8.77 18.27 -24.47
C LYS A 149 -9.87 19.26 -24.07
N LEU A 150 -10.13 19.42 -22.77
CA LEU A 150 -11.11 20.37 -22.24
C LEU A 150 -10.72 21.84 -22.44
N LYS A 151 -9.44 22.16 -22.64
CA LYS A 151 -9.02 23.53 -22.98
C LYS A 151 -9.53 23.96 -24.36
N ASN A 152 -9.73 23.00 -25.27
CA ASN A 152 -10.05 23.25 -26.67
C ASN A 152 -11.47 22.81 -27.04
N CYS A 153 -12.19 22.13 -26.15
CA CYS A 153 -13.51 21.59 -26.43
C CYS A 153 -14.43 21.67 -25.21
N SER A 154 -15.65 22.18 -25.42
CA SER A 154 -16.68 22.26 -24.38
C SER A 154 -17.53 21.00 -24.38
N ILE A 155 -17.53 20.27 -23.25
CA ILE A 155 -18.31 19.02 -23.07
C ILE A 155 -19.82 19.23 -23.22
N LYS A 156 -20.29 20.48 -23.15
CA LYS A 156 -21.70 20.84 -23.36
C LYS A 156 -22.17 20.63 -24.80
N HIS A 157 -21.25 20.62 -25.77
CA HIS A 157 -21.57 20.55 -27.19
C HIS A 157 -20.96 19.33 -27.89
N SER A 158 -20.02 18.61 -27.26
CA SER A 158 -19.33 17.46 -27.87
C SER A 158 -18.77 16.53 -26.80
N ALA A 159 -18.92 15.20 -26.99
CA ALA A 159 -18.30 14.21 -26.11
C ALA A 159 -16.81 14.02 -26.45
N ILE A 160 -15.97 13.81 -25.44
CA ILE A 160 -14.55 13.50 -25.61
C ILE A 160 -14.37 11.98 -25.57
N THR A 161 -14.01 11.37 -26.69
CA THR A 161 -13.65 9.95 -26.76
C THR A 161 -12.13 9.82 -26.68
N VAL A 162 -11.64 9.03 -25.73
CA VAL A 162 -10.23 8.64 -25.64
C VAL A 162 -10.16 7.18 -26.07
N LYS A 163 -9.46 6.91 -27.18
CA LYS A 163 -9.13 5.55 -27.60
C LYS A 163 -7.77 5.21 -27.00
N HIS A 164 -7.74 4.24 -26.10
CA HIS A 164 -6.48 3.65 -25.67
C HIS A 164 -6.11 2.60 -26.72
N GLU A 165 -5.03 2.83 -27.46
CA GLU A 165 -4.41 1.76 -28.25
C GLU A 165 -3.80 0.76 -27.25
N ASP A 166 -4.29 -0.48 -27.28
CA ASP A 166 -3.70 -1.58 -26.53
C ASP A 166 -2.25 -1.74 -26.99
N GLY A 167 -1.30 -1.40 -26.10
CA GLY A 167 0.11 -1.30 -26.45
C GLY A 167 0.71 -2.63 -26.89
N GLU A 168 1.07 -2.73 -28.16
CA GLU A 168 2.23 -3.52 -28.58
C GLU A 168 3.50 -2.73 -28.22
N LYS A 169 4.21 -3.18 -27.18
CA LYS A 169 5.68 -3.36 -27.10
C LYS A 169 6.12 -3.79 -25.71
#